data_AF-A0A0U5FFS6-F1
#
_entry.id   AF-A0A0U5FFS6-F1
#
_cell.length_a   1.000
_cell.length_b   1.000
_cell.length_c   1.000
_cell.angle_alpha   90.00
_cell.angle_beta   90.00
_cell.angle_gamma   90.00
#
_symmetry.space_group_name_H-M   'P 1'
#
loop_
_entity.id
_entity.type
_entity.pdbx_description
1 polymer ?
#
loop_
_entity_poly.entity_id
_entity_poly.type
_entity_poly.pdbx_seq_one_letter_code
_entity_poly.pdbx_strand_id
1 'polypeptide(L)'
;MVRTQSQVSSRPLGIDPSRVLAMSTAVALHLLAGGLLLIPLSHRAIPRQTAPKERWLMPVSIPTPPPPLAFPVEVTFTPKTHSPTKSLPLPVQTPVVSETSLVDSAPSAVAATVSDVVADSAPTTTAPSGPIEAGRLQYLSSPAPSYPAAALRAGQQGTVLLRVLVGTDGRPAEVSVQTSSGHRMLDLAARSQVLRNWRFQPAMQNGQAVQAYGLVPVSFSLN
;
A
#
# COMPACT_ATOMS: atom_id res chain seq x y z
N MET A 1 -81.46 29.97 55.24
CA MET A 1 -80.28 29.09 55.07
C MET A 1 -80.60 28.09 53.97
N VAL A 2 -80.08 28.32 52.75
CA VAL A 2 -80.29 27.43 51.59
C VAL A 2 -79.11 26.48 51.50
N ARG A 3 -79.35 25.18 51.68
CA ARG A 3 -78.34 24.13 51.58
C ARG A 3 -78.15 23.77 50.10
N THR A 4 -77.00 24.11 49.55
CA THR A 4 -76.54 23.65 48.24
C THR A 4 -76.16 22.16 48.36
N GLN A 5 -76.90 21.25 47.72
CA GLN A 5 -76.43 19.88 47.52
C GLN A 5 -75.58 19.82 46.26
N SER A 6 -74.28 19.58 46.45
CA SER A 6 -73.32 19.24 45.40
C SER A 6 -73.62 17.84 44.86
N GLN A 7 -74.12 17.74 43.64
CA GLN A 7 -74.27 16.49 42.91
C GLN A 7 -72.88 15.99 42.47
N VAL A 8 -72.32 15.03 43.20
CA VAL A 8 -71.14 14.27 42.79
C VAL A 8 -71.61 13.17 41.83
N SER A 9 -71.37 13.36 40.54
CA SER A 9 -71.72 12.38 39.51
C SER A 9 -70.77 11.18 39.57
N SER A 10 -71.20 10.09 40.19
CA SER A 10 -70.49 8.80 40.19
C SER A 10 -70.52 8.19 38.80
N ARG A 11 -69.42 8.27 38.04
CA ARG A 11 -69.26 7.53 36.78
C ARG A 11 -69.14 6.03 37.10
N PRO A 12 -70.00 5.15 36.55
CA PRO A 12 -69.86 3.72 36.78
C PRO A 12 -68.58 3.22 36.10
N LEU A 13 -67.74 2.54 36.87
CA LEU A 13 -66.49 1.89 36.43
C LEU A 13 -66.79 0.58 35.65
N GLY A 14 -67.70 0.65 34.67
CA GLY A 14 -68.02 -0.47 33.79
C GLY A 14 -67.00 -0.54 32.65
N ILE A 15 -66.44 -1.71 32.41
CA ILE A 15 -65.60 -1.95 31.24
C ILE A 15 -66.49 -1.84 30.00
N ASP A 16 -66.30 -0.77 29.22
CA ASP A 16 -67.01 -0.56 27.96
C ASP A 16 -66.38 -1.45 26.87
N PRO A 17 -67.09 -2.48 26.38
CA PRO A 17 -66.53 -3.44 25.43
C PRO A 17 -66.15 -2.78 24.10
N SER A 18 -66.83 -1.69 23.71
CA SER A 18 -66.51 -0.96 22.49
C SER A 18 -65.19 -0.22 22.60
N ARG A 19 -64.89 0.36 23.77
CA ARG A 19 -63.59 1.00 24.03
C ARG A 19 -62.46 -0.02 24.09
N VAL A 20 -62.67 -1.15 24.75
CA VAL A 20 -61.67 -2.23 24.80
C VAL A 20 -61.37 -2.75 23.40
N LEU A 21 -62.40 -2.98 22.58
CA LEU A 21 -62.22 -3.43 21.19
C LEU A 21 -61.45 -2.40 20.35
N ALA A 22 -61.79 -1.12 20.47
CA ALA A 22 -61.12 -0.03 19.74
C ALA A 22 -59.64 0.13 20.13
N MET A 23 -59.32 0.06 21.44
CA MET A 23 -57.94 0.15 21.90
C MET A 23 -57.11 -1.07 21.49
N SER A 24 -57.69 -2.27 21.55
CA SER A 24 -57.02 -3.51 21.14
C SER A 24 -56.66 -3.51 19.66
N THR A 25 -57.59 -3.10 18.79
CA THR A 25 -57.34 -2.97 17.34
C THR A 25 -56.26 -1.93 17.04
N ALA A 26 -56.28 -0.79 17.73
CA ALA A 26 -55.25 0.23 17.60
C ALA A 26 -53.86 -0.31 17.99
N VAL A 27 -53.74 -1.02 19.12
CA VAL A 27 -52.48 -1.63 19.56
C VAL A 27 -52.00 -2.70 18.58
N ALA A 28 -52.90 -3.56 18.11
CA ALA A 28 -52.57 -4.60 17.12
C ALA A 28 -52.02 -4.00 15.82
N LEU A 29 -52.63 -2.93 15.32
CA LEU A 29 -52.15 -2.21 14.13
C LEU A 29 -50.76 -1.60 14.32
N HIS A 30 -50.48 -1.02 15.49
CA HIS A 30 -49.16 -0.45 15.79
C HIS A 30 -48.08 -1.51 15.88
N LEU A 31 -48.38 -2.66 16.51
CA LEU A 31 -47.43 -3.77 16.59
C LEU A 31 -47.14 -4.37 15.20
N LEU A 32 -48.16 -4.49 14.35
CA LEU A 32 -47.99 -4.93 12.96
C LEU A 32 -47.09 -3.95 12.18
N ALA A 33 -47.35 -2.65 12.28
CA ALA A 33 -46.58 -1.62 11.59
C ALA A 33 -45.12 -1.56 12.09
N GLY A 34 -44.91 -1.60 13.41
CA GLY A 34 -43.57 -1.66 14.01
C GLY A 34 -42.81 -2.93 13.64
N GLY A 35 -43.50 -4.08 13.63
CA GLY A 35 -42.93 -5.35 13.18
C GLY A 35 -42.49 -5.32 11.73
N LEU A 36 -43.31 -4.76 10.83
CA LEU A 36 -42.97 -4.61 9.41
C LEU A 36 -41.75 -3.69 9.20
N LEU A 37 -41.59 -2.66 10.01
CA LEU A 37 -40.42 -1.75 9.98
C LEU A 37 -39.12 -2.45 10.39
N LEU A 38 -39.21 -3.45 11.27
CA LEU A 38 -38.07 -4.23 11.75
C LEU A 38 -37.65 -5.35 10.79
N ILE A 39 -38.45 -5.67 9.77
CA ILE A 39 -38.05 -6.63 8.73
C ILE A 39 -36.97 -5.98 7.88
N PRO A 40 -35.72 -6.49 7.87
CA PRO A 40 -34.68 -5.90 7.07
C PRO A 40 -35.02 -6.14 5.59
N LEU A 41 -35.20 -5.06 4.83
CA LEU A 41 -35.35 -5.04 3.36
C LEU A 41 -34.08 -5.53 2.62
N SER A 42 -33.26 -6.36 3.26
CA SER A 42 -32.06 -6.96 2.71
C SER A 42 -32.41 -8.05 1.69
N HIS A 43 -32.88 -7.62 0.53
CA HIS A 43 -32.76 -8.37 -0.72
C HIS A 43 -31.76 -7.65 -1.63
N ARG A 44 -30.57 -7.36 -1.10
CA ARG A 44 -29.42 -7.17 -1.97
C ARG A 44 -29.01 -8.58 -2.39
N ALA A 45 -29.56 -9.05 -3.50
CA ALA A 45 -29.06 -10.21 -4.20
C ALA A 45 -27.57 -9.95 -4.42
N ILE A 46 -26.72 -10.54 -3.57
CA ILE A 46 -25.29 -10.63 -3.86
C ILE A 46 -25.28 -11.39 -5.18
N PRO A 47 -24.83 -10.80 -6.31
CA PRO A 47 -24.58 -11.60 -7.49
C PRO A 47 -23.59 -12.64 -7.01
N ARG A 48 -24.03 -13.90 -6.87
CA ARG A 48 -23.14 -15.01 -6.60
C ARG A 48 -22.10 -14.91 -7.71
N GLN A 49 -20.88 -14.54 -7.34
CA GLN A 49 -19.73 -14.61 -8.22
C GLN A 49 -19.79 -16.03 -8.77
N THR A 50 -20.18 -16.18 -10.04
CA THR A 50 -20.13 -17.46 -10.70
C THR A 50 -18.69 -17.93 -10.55
N ALA A 51 -18.49 -19.10 -9.94
CA ALA A 51 -17.18 -19.69 -9.83
C ALA A 51 -16.50 -19.59 -11.20
N PRO A 52 -15.22 -19.18 -11.28
CA PRO A 52 -14.50 -19.16 -12.53
C PRO A 52 -14.67 -20.52 -13.18
N LYS A 53 -15.33 -20.56 -14.35
CA LYS A 53 -15.41 -21.77 -15.16
C LYS A 53 -13.97 -22.24 -15.32
N GLU A 54 -13.65 -23.40 -14.77
CA GLU A 54 -12.31 -23.97 -14.79
C GLU A 54 -11.78 -23.86 -16.21
N ARG A 55 -10.87 -22.90 -16.41
CA ARG A 55 -10.22 -22.71 -17.69
C ARG A 55 -9.27 -23.89 -17.75
N TRP A 56 -9.69 -24.95 -18.43
CA TRP A 56 -8.85 -26.11 -18.72
C TRP A 56 -7.48 -25.61 -19.16
N LEU A 57 -6.52 -25.69 -18.24
CA LEU A 57 -5.11 -25.47 -18.50
C LEU A 57 -4.71 -26.73 -19.27
N MET A 58 -4.80 -26.68 -20.60
CA MET A 58 -4.13 -27.69 -21.40
C MET A 58 -2.65 -27.64 -21.00
N PRO A 59 -2.05 -28.73 -20.49
CA PRO A 59 -0.62 -28.77 -20.33
C PRO A 59 -0.03 -28.64 -21.73
N VAL A 60 0.47 -27.46 -22.07
CA VAL A 60 1.34 -27.30 -23.22
C VAL A 60 2.59 -28.08 -22.87
N SER A 61 2.73 -29.28 -23.44
CA SER A 61 4.00 -29.98 -23.49
C SER A 61 4.93 -29.10 -24.32
N ILE A 62 5.76 -28.30 -23.65
CA ILE A 62 6.86 -27.59 -24.30
C ILE A 62 7.78 -28.71 -24.80
N PRO A 63 7.96 -28.91 -26.11
CA PRO A 63 8.94 -29.88 -26.58
C PRO A 63 10.28 -29.48 -25.99
N THR A 64 10.95 -30.41 -25.32
CA THR A 64 12.31 -30.19 -24.81
C THR A 64 13.14 -29.57 -25.93
N PRO A 65 13.76 -28.40 -25.72
CA PRO A 65 14.57 -27.79 -26.76
C PRO A 65 15.64 -28.80 -27.18
N PRO A 66 15.87 -29.00 -28.50
CA PRO A 66 16.96 -29.85 -28.94
C PRO A 66 18.27 -29.31 -28.31
N PRO A 67 19.17 -30.20 -27.87
CA PRO A 67 20.44 -29.76 -27.31
C PRO A 67 21.12 -28.83 -28.33
N PRO A 68 21.66 -27.67 -27.89
CA PRO A 68 22.33 -26.76 -28.79
C PRO A 68 23.49 -27.49 -29.46
N LEU A 69 23.47 -27.54 -30.79
CA LEU A 69 24.62 -28.00 -31.56
C LEU A 69 25.77 -27.04 -31.25
N ALA A 70 26.80 -27.54 -30.56
CA ALA A 70 28.01 -26.77 -30.30
C ALA A 70 28.73 -26.56 -31.63
N PHE A 71 28.55 -25.40 -32.25
CA PHE A 71 29.45 -24.94 -33.29
C PHE A 71 30.75 -24.49 -32.61
N PRO A 72 31.91 -25.10 -32.90
CA PRO A 72 33.18 -24.58 -32.43
C PRO A 72 33.40 -23.21 -33.10
N VAL A 73 33.14 -22.14 -32.37
CA VAL A 73 33.56 -20.79 -32.79
C VAL A 73 35.05 -20.72 -32.53
N GLU A 74 35.85 -20.88 -33.57
CA GLU A 74 37.28 -20.59 -33.53
C GLU A 74 37.47 -19.08 -33.40
N VAL A 75 37.66 -18.62 -32.16
CA VAL A 75 37.91 -17.21 -31.87
C VAL A 75 39.32 -16.88 -32.34
N THR A 76 39.44 -16.39 -33.57
CA THR A 76 40.69 -15.81 -34.07
C THR A 76 40.87 -14.45 -33.40
N PHE A 77 41.57 -14.41 -32.28
CA PHE A 77 42.11 -13.17 -31.74
C PHE A 77 43.21 -12.69 -32.69
N THR A 78 42.97 -11.62 -33.44
CA THR A 78 44.05 -10.84 -34.06
C THR A 78 44.46 -9.75 -33.07
N PRO A 79 45.55 -9.94 -32.28
CA PRO A 79 46.04 -8.90 -31.40
C PRO A 79 46.54 -7.72 -32.25
N LYS A 80 46.07 -6.50 -31.93
CA LYS A 80 46.66 -5.29 -32.46
C LYS A 80 48.03 -5.10 -31.82
N THR A 81 49.07 -5.45 -32.56
CA THR A 81 50.48 -5.35 -32.17
C THR A 81 50.82 -3.90 -31.79
N HIS A 82 51.12 -3.65 -30.51
CA HIS A 82 51.90 -2.49 -30.11
C HIS A 82 53.37 -2.83 -30.35
N SER A 83 54.02 -2.15 -31.29
CA SER A 83 55.44 -2.35 -31.59
C SER A 83 56.30 -1.83 -30.42
N PRO A 84 57.18 -2.65 -29.81
CA PRO A 84 58.14 -2.14 -28.84
C PRO A 84 59.22 -1.33 -29.55
N THR A 85 59.42 -0.10 -29.09
CA THR A 85 60.51 0.79 -29.51
C THR A 85 61.84 0.23 -29.01
N LYS A 86 62.77 0.00 -29.94
CA LYS A 86 64.13 -0.47 -29.68
C LYS A 86 64.92 0.60 -28.92
N SER A 87 65.34 0.30 -27.70
CA SER A 87 66.37 1.08 -26.97
C SER A 87 67.65 0.24 -26.85
N LEU A 88 68.77 0.82 -27.26
CA LEU A 88 70.12 0.27 -27.23
C LEU A 88 70.61 -0.08 -25.80
N PRO A 89 71.53 -1.06 -25.65
CA PRO A 89 72.07 -1.44 -24.35
C PRO A 89 73.19 -0.48 -23.90
N LEU A 90 73.16 -0.06 -22.64
CA LEU A 90 74.32 0.49 -21.94
C LEU A 90 74.91 -0.59 -21.01
N PRO A 91 76.25 -0.71 -20.91
CA PRO A 91 76.90 -1.76 -20.14
C PRO A 91 76.97 -1.45 -18.64
N VAL A 92 76.70 -2.51 -17.85
CA VAL A 92 77.30 -2.94 -16.57
C VAL A 92 78.13 -1.91 -15.80
N GLN A 93 77.77 -1.65 -14.53
CA GLN A 93 78.72 -1.68 -13.39
C GLN A 93 78.04 -2.17 -12.10
N THR A 94 78.88 -2.79 -11.28
CA THR A 94 78.62 -3.84 -10.27
C THR A 94 78.47 -3.26 -8.84
N PRO A 95 78.57 -4.08 -7.77
CA PRO A 95 77.60 -4.25 -6.68
C PRO A 95 77.91 -3.37 -5.44
N VAL A 96 77.15 -3.50 -4.34
CA VAL A 96 77.61 -3.35 -2.93
C VAL A 96 76.37 -3.53 -2.01
N VAL A 97 76.28 -4.66 -1.30
CA VAL A 97 76.53 -4.80 0.16
C VAL A 97 75.28 -4.45 0.99
N SER A 98 74.65 -5.50 1.55
CA SER A 98 74.39 -5.68 3.00
C SER A 98 73.13 -4.94 3.49
N GLU A 99 72.43 -5.35 4.53
CA GLU A 99 72.55 -6.45 5.48
C GLU A 99 71.14 -6.62 6.07
N THR A 100 70.76 -7.87 6.27
CA THR A 100 70.13 -8.43 7.47
C THR A 100 69.51 -7.46 8.49
N SER A 101 68.26 -7.75 8.88
CA SER A 101 67.93 -8.26 10.23
C SER A 101 66.72 -7.65 10.93
N LEU A 102 65.87 -8.58 11.39
CA LEU A 102 65.24 -8.67 12.71
C LEU A 102 63.94 -7.90 12.99
N VAL A 103 62.89 -8.72 13.09
CA VAL A 103 61.72 -8.66 13.98
C VAL A 103 62.13 -8.27 15.42
N ASP A 104 61.35 -7.46 16.15
CA ASP A 104 60.84 -7.78 17.52
C ASP A 104 60.01 -6.63 18.19
N SER A 105 58.92 -7.06 18.84
CA SER A 105 58.17 -6.58 20.02
C SER A 105 58.25 -5.16 20.60
N ALA A 106 57.08 -4.57 20.92
CA ALA A 106 56.53 -4.45 22.29
C ALA A 106 55.43 -3.37 22.45
N PRO A 107 54.42 -3.55 23.33
CA PRO A 107 53.34 -2.59 23.65
C PRO A 107 53.66 -1.75 24.91
N SER A 108 53.14 -0.52 25.04
CA SER A 108 52.91 0.13 26.35
C SER A 108 52.00 1.36 26.29
N ALA A 109 51.27 1.56 27.38
CA ALA A 109 50.11 2.41 27.58
C ALA A 109 50.42 3.79 28.21
N VAL A 110 49.47 4.74 28.15
CA VAL A 110 49.20 5.71 29.24
C VAL A 110 47.70 6.07 29.28
N ALA A 111 47.17 6.18 30.50
CA ALA A 111 45.78 6.39 30.89
C ALA A 111 45.34 7.88 30.97
N ALA A 112 44.02 8.12 30.97
CA ALA A 112 43.38 9.20 31.74
C ALA A 112 41.91 8.86 32.02
N THR A 113 41.53 9.01 33.29
CA THR A 113 40.24 8.72 33.92
C THR A 113 39.31 9.96 33.90
N VAL A 114 38.04 9.74 34.30
CA VAL A 114 36.95 10.64 34.75
C VAL A 114 36.03 11.28 33.69
N SER A 115 34.77 10.83 33.64
CA SER A 115 33.69 11.52 34.36
C SER A 115 32.39 10.72 34.32
N ASP A 116 31.90 10.43 35.52
CA ASP A 116 30.53 10.11 35.86
C ASP A 116 29.63 11.30 35.51
N VAL A 117 28.61 11.07 34.68
CA VAL A 117 27.35 11.81 34.75
C VAL A 117 26.24 10.80 34.53
N VAL A 118 25.69 10.31 35.64
CA VAL A 118 24.30 9.88 35.75
C VAL A 118 23.40 10.95 35.11
N ALA A 119 22.92 10.68 33.90
CA ALA A 119 21.83 11.40 33.26
C ALA A 119 20.61 10.49 33.26
N ASP A 120 19.76 10.72 34.26
CA ASP A 120 18.36 10.32 34.29
C ASP A 120 17.72 10.53 32.90
N SER A 121 17.53 9.43 32.18
CA SER A 121 16.86 9.43 30.89
C SER A 121 15.49 8.81 31.11
N ALA A 122 14.51 9.70 31.28
CA ALA A 122 13.09 9.44 31.14
C ALA A 122 12.81 8.47 29.97
N PRO A 123 11.76 7.64 30.04
CA PRO A 123 11.47 6.67 28.99
C PRO A 123 11.22 7.40 27.66
N THR A 124 12.21 7.32 26.77
CA THR A 124 12.10 7.75 25.39
C THR A 124 11.00 6.90 24.75
N THR A 125 9.80 7.47 24.66
CA THR A 125 8.78 6.94 23.75
C THR A 125 9.30 7.23 22.36
N THR A 126 10.02 6.28 21.79
CA THR A 126 10.55 6.30 20.44
C THR A 126 9.38 6.48 19.47
N ALA A 127 9.15 7.72 19.04
CA ALA A 127 8.34 7.99 17.86
C ALA A 127 9.03 7.31 16.66
N PRO A 128 8.31 6.47 15.89
CA PRO A 128 8.89 5.82 14.73
C PRO A 128 9.37 6.89 13.75
N SER A 129 10.67 6.91 13.49
CA SER A 129 11.37 7.98 12.77
C SER A 129 11.24 7.86 11.25
N GLY A 130 10.15 7.32 10.72
CA GLY A 130 9.96 7.19 9.28
C GLY A 130 8.56 6.75 8.85
N PRO A 131 8.24 6.89 7.55
CA PRO A 131 6.95 6.43 7.02
C PRO A 131 6.75 4.94 7.25
N ILE A 132 5.56 4.55 7.68
CA ILE A 132 5.21 3.13 7.86
C ILE A 132 4.73 2.51 6.55
N GLU A 133 4.92 1.20 6.36
CA GLU A 133 4.31 0.48 5.24
C GLU A 133 2.89 0.04 5.60
N ALA A 134 1.88 0.71 5.04
CA ALA A 134 0.47 0.37 5.26
C ALA A 134 -0.03 -0.74 4.33
N GLY A 135 0.71 -1.07 3.27
CA GLY A 135 0.34 -2.04 2.25
C GLY A 135 -0.84 -1.58 1.39
N ARG A 136 -2.04 -1.51 1.96
CA ARG A 136 -3.27 -1.06 1.28
C ARG A 136 -3.78 0.26 1.87
N LEU A 137 -3.82 1.29 1.03
CA LEU A 137 -4.33 2.60 1.41
C LEU A 137 -5.87 2.62 1.33
N GLN A 138 -6.49 3.39 2.23
CA GLN A 138 -7.92 3.69 2.19
C GLN A 138 -8.12 4.99 1.42
N TYR A 139 -9.05 4.98 0.47
CA TYR A 139 -9.31 6.11 -0.42
C TYR A 139 -10.47 6.94 0.12
N LEU A 140 -10.24 8.24 0.31
CA LEU A 140 -11.31 9.20 0.58
C LEU A 140 -11.91 9.72 -0.72
N SER A 141 -11.06 9.92 -1.74
CA SER A 141 -11.48 10.33 -3.07
C SER A 141 -10.52 9.75 -4.10
N SER A 142 -11.05 8.96 -5.04
CA SER A 142 -10.29 8.30 -6.10
C SER A 142 -11.01 8.50 -7.46
N PRO A 143 -11.03 9.73 -7.99
CA PRO A 143 -11.62 9.97 -9.31
C PRO A 143 -10.84 9.22 -10.38
N ALA A 144 -11.57 8.68 -11.36
CA ALA A 144 -11.00 7.93 -12.47
C ALA A 144 -9.90 8.73 -13.20
N PRO A 145 -8.83 8.07 -13.65
CA PRO A 145 -7.74 8.76 -14.33
C PRO A 145 -8.17 9.33 -15.68
N SER A 146 -7.70 10.53 -15.99
CA SER A 146 -7.86 11.09 -17.33
C SER A 146 -7.08 10.27 -18.35
N TYR A 147 -7.75 9.86 -19.43
CA TYR A 147 -7.15 9.05 -20.48
C TYR A 147 -6.31 9.93 -21.43
N PRO A 148 -5.00 9.66 -21.62
CA PRO A 148 -4.21 10.42 -22.57
C PRO A 148 -4.71 10.22 -24.00
N ALA A 149 -4.96 11.32 -24.72
CA ALA A 149 -5.50 11.26 -26.09
C ALA A 149 -4.63 10.43 -27.06
N ALA A 150 -3.31 10.44 -26.89
CA ALA A 150 -2.42 9.61 -27.72
C ALA A 150 -2.52 8.11 -27.38
N ALA A 151 -2.65 7.76 -26.10
CA ALA A 151 -2.86 6.36 -25.68
C ALA A 151 -4.24 5.85 -26.11
N LEU A 152 -5.25 6.72 -26.05
CA LEU A 152 -6.60 6.44 -26.55
C LEU A 152 -6.59 6.13 -28.05
N ARG A 153 -5.96 6.99 -28.86
CA ARG A 153 -5.80 6.77 -30.31
C ARG A 153 -4.99 5.53 -30.64
N ALA A 154 -4.04 5.17 -29.79
CA ALA A 154 -3.20 3.98 -29.96
C ALA A 154 -3.82 2.69 -29.38
N GLY A 155 -5.04 2.74 -28.82
CA GLY A 155 -5.70 1.56 -28.25
C GLY A 155 -5.01 0.98 -27.01
N GLN A 156 -4.16 1.75 -26.33
CA GLN A 156 -3.31 1.26 -25.24
C GLN A 156 -4.11 1.21 -23.93
N GLN A 157 -4.21 0.03 -23.33
CA GLN A 157 -4.93 -0.23 -22.07
C GLN A 157 -4.05 -1.00 -21.08
N GLY A 158 -4.45 -1.03 -19.82
CA GLY A 158 -3.74 -1.76 -18.77
C GLY A 158 -3.87 -1.14 -17.38
N THR A 159 -3.23 -1.78 -16.41
CA THR A 159 -3.24 -1.35 -15.01
C THR A 159 -1.83 -0.99 -14.55
N VAL A 160 -1.68 0.19 -13.97
CA VAL A 160 -0.43 0.68 -13.36
C VAL A 160 -0.52 0.44 -11.86
N LEU A 161 0.48 -0.19 -11.25
CA LEU A 161 0.60 -0.28 -9.80
C LEU A 161 1.55 0.81 -9.30
N LEU A 162 1.02 1.73 -8.51
CA LEU A 162 1.78 2.86 -7.96
C LEU A 162 2.08 2.62 -6.48
N ARG A 163 3.30 2.96 -6.06
CA ARG A 163 3.64 3.10 -4.64
C ARG A 163 3.52 4.57 -4.26
N VAL A 164 2.64 4.85 -3.31
CA VAL A 164 2.25 6.20 -2.92
C VAL A 164 2.64 6.44 -1.46
N LEU A 165 3.37 7.51 -1.19
CA LEU A 165 3.56 8.04 0.16
C LEU A 165 2.40 8.97 0.48
N VAL A 166 1.61 8.62 1.49
CA VAL A 166 0.51 9.44 2.00
C VAL A 166 1.02 10.22 3.21
N GLY A 167 0.82 11.54 3.17
CA GLY A 167 1.12 12.44 4.27
C GLY A 167 0.13 12.31 5.43
N THR A 168 0.45 12.96 6.55
CA THR A 168 -0.42 13.02 7.73
C THR A 168 -1.74 13.77 7.49
N ASP A 169 -1.79 14.57 6.42
CA ASP A 169 -2.96 15.31 5.93
C ASP A 169 -3.81 14.50 4.92
N GLY A 170 -3.39 13.27 4.58
CA GLY A 170 -4.09 12.41 3.64
C GLY A 170 -3.83 12.76 2.17
N ARG A 171 -2.89 13.67 1.89
CA ARG A 171 -2.46 13.97 0.52
C ARG A 171 -1.30 13.06 0.12
N PRO A 172 -1.22 12.67 -1.16
CA PRO A 172 -0.05 11.99 -1.68
C PRO A 172 1.13 12.96 -1.73
N ALA A 173 2.19 12.64 -0.99
CA ALA A 173 3.45 13.40 -0.95
C ALA A 173 4.42 12.93 -2.05
N GLU A 174 4.46 11.63 -2.30
CA GLU A 174 5.33 11.01 -3.31
C GLU A 174 4.57 9.90 -4.05
N VAL A 175 4.81 9.76 -5.34
CA VAL A 175 4.26 8.65 -6.14
C VAL A 175 5.33 8.10 -7.06
N SER A 176 5.60 6.80 -6.94
CA SER A 176 6.49 6.05 -7.82
C SER A 176 5.74 4.91 -8.50
N VAL A 177 6.24 4.47 -9.67
CA VAL A 177 5.68 3.33 -10.40
C VAL A 177 6.34 2.08 -9.85
N GLN A 178 5.54 1.18 -9.28
CA GLN A 178 6.02 -0.14 -8.86
C GLN A 178 5.90 -1.15 -9.99
N THR A 179 4.76 -1.17 -10.68
CA THR A 179 4.53 -2.01 -11.86
C THR A 179 3.94 -1.16 -12.98
N SER A 180 4.62 -1.13 -14.12
CA SER A 180 4.16 -0.44 -15.32
C SER A 180 2.98 -1.17 -15.96
N SER A 181 2.11 -0.41 -16.62
CA SER A 181 1.07 -0.96 -17.52
C SER A 181 1.63 -1.51 -18.85
N GLY A 182 2.94 -1.39 -19.08
CA GLY A 182 3.59 -1.62 -20.37
C GLY A 182 3.58 -0.40 -21.28
N HIS A 183 2.90 0.69 -20.89
CA HIS A 183 2.77 1.90 -21.68
C HIS A 183 3.17 3.14 -20.88
N ARG A 184 4.29 3.77 -21.25
CA ARG A 184 4.84 4.95 -20.56
C ARG A 184 3.82 6.10 -20.42
N MET A 185 2.95 6.29 -21.41
CA MET A 185 1.93 7.34 -21.36
C MET A 185 0.88 7.10 -20.28
N LEU A 186 0.45 5.85 -20.09
CA LEU A 186 -0.49 5.47 -19.04
C LEU A 186 0.15 5.60 -17.65
N ASP A 187 1.42 5.20 -17.51
CA ASP A 187 2.16 5.31 -16.25
C ASP A 187 2.29 6.77 -15.79
N LEU A 188 2.65 7.66 -16.71
CA LEU A 188 2.74 9.11 -16.43
C LEU A 188 1.38 9.69 -16.08
N ALA A 189 0.34 9.31 -16.82
CA ALA A 189 -1.03 9.75 -16.56
C ALA A 189 -1.51 9.31 -15.17
N ALA A 190 -1.30 8.04 -14.82
CA ALA A 190 -1.64 7.47 -13.52
C ALA A 190 -0.95 8.22 -12.39
N ARG A 191 0.38 8.40 -12.48
CA ARG A 191 1.17 9.12 -11.47
C ARG A 191 0.64 10.54 -11.26
N SER A 192 0.37 11.23 -12.37
CA SER A 192 -0.09 12.61 -12.35
C SER A 192 -1.51 12.76 -11.80
N GLN A 193 -2.39 11.79 -12.07
CA GLN A 193 -3.75 11.74 -11.55
C GLN A 193 -3.74 11.56 -10.04
N VAL A 194 -2.98 10.59 -9.54
CA VAL A 194 -2.92 10.31 -8.10
C VAL A 194 -2.40 11.53 -7.36
N LEU A 195 -1.28 12.11 -7.79
CA LEU A 195 -0.70 13.29 -7.14
C LEU A 195 -1.67 14.47 -7.02
N ARG A 196 -2.43 14.77 -8.08
CA ARG A 196 -3.27 15.98 -8.11
C ARG A 196 -4.66 15.75 -7.52
N ASN A 197 -5.29 14.64 -7.88
CA ASN A 197 -6.73 14.47 -7.75
C ASN A 197 -7.16 13.47 -6.68
N TRP A 198 -6.24 12.66 -6.14
CA TRP A 198 -6.60 11.62 -5.17
C TRP A 198 -6.39 12.07 -3.73
N ARG A 199 -7.27 11.61 -2.84
CA ARG A 199 -7.17 11.85 -1.40
C ARG A 199 -7.29 10.53 -0.67
N PHE A 200 -6.47 10.36 0.35
CA PHE A 200 -6.31 9.13 1.11
C PHE A 200 -6.62 9.38 2.57
N GLN A 201 -7.01 8.33 3.28
CA GLN A 201 -7.07 8.40 4.73
C GLN A 201 -5.65 8.28 5.30
N PRO A 202 -5.20 9.21 6.16
CA PRO A 202 -3.90 9.10 6.82
C PRO A 202 -3.81 7.81 7.63
N ALA A 203 -2.63 7.21 7.65
CA ALA A 203 -2.39 6.09 8.55
C ALA A 203 -2.29 6.61 9.98
N MET A 204 -2.79 5.82 10.94
CA MET A 204 -2.78 6.19 12.35
C MET A 204 -1.85 5.25 13.11
N GLN A 205 -0.96 5.82 13.93
CA GLN A 205 -0.09 5.08 14.83
C GLN A 205 -0.15 5.72 16.21
N ASN A 206 -0.53 4.93 17.22
CA ASN A 206 -0.73 5.41 18.59
C ASN A 206 -1.68 6.62 18.69
N GLY A 207 -2.72 6.65 17.85
CA GLY A 207 -3.70 7.76 17.79
C GLY A 207 -3.20 9.02 17.08
N GLN A 208 -2.00 9.01 16.50
CA GLN A 208 -1.43 10.11 15.73
C GLN A 208 -1.38 9.77 14.25
N ALA A 209 -1.68 10.74 13.39
CA ALA A 209 -1.53 10.58 11.95
C ALA A 209 -0.04 10.50 11.60
N VAL A 210 0.37 9.46 10.88
CA VAL A 210 1.74 9.23 10.43
C VAL A 210 1.79 9.09 8.92
N GLN A 211 2.95 9.39 8.33
CA GLN A 211 3.16 9.16 6.91
C GLN A 211 3.22 7.67 6.63
N ALA A 212 2.66 7.23 5.51
CA ALA A 212 2.67 5.81 5.15
C ALA A 212 2.80 5.57 3.65
N TYR A 213 3.59 4.57 3.29
CA TYR A 213 3.61 4.02 1.94
C TYR A 213 2.47 3.02 1.76
N GLY A 214 1.90 2.99 0.56
CA GLY A 214 1.02 1.89 0.16
C GLY A 214 0.78 1.82 -1.34
N LEU A 215 0.14 0.73 -1.76
CA LEU A 215 0.03 0.35 -3.17
C LEU A 215 -1.34 0.67 -3.73
N VAL A 216 -1.33 1.27 -4.92
CA VAL A 216 -2.52 1.82 -5.57
C VAL A 216 -2.59 1.34 -7.01
N PRO A 217 -3.55 0.46 -7.37
CA PRO A 217 -3.79 0.09 -8.75
C PRO A 217 -4.61 1.16 -9.47
N VAL A 218 -4.15 1.59 -10.65
CA VAL A 218 -4.85 2.53 -11.53
C VAL A 218 -5.07 1.86 -12.88
N SER A 219 -6.33 1.59 -13.23
CA SER A 219 -6.72 0.89 -14.46
C SER A 219 -7.16 1.85 -15.56
N PHE A 220 -6.71 1.61 -16.79
CA PHE A 220 -7.18 2.24 -18.02
C PHE A 220 -7.82 1.19 -18.92
N SER A 221 -9.10 1.40 -19.26
CA SER A 221 -9.87 0.52 -20.13
C SER A 221 -10.59 1.32 -21.22
N LEU A 222 -10.64 0.75 -22.42
CA LEU A 222 -11.41 1.26 -23.55
C LEU A 222 -12.71 0.43 -23.59
N ASN A 223 -13.82 1.04 -23.18
CA ASN A 223 -15.13 0.38 -23.24
C ASN A 223 -15.71 0.41 -24.66
#